data_AF-A0A8R7PHG9-F1
#
_entry.id   AF-A0A8R7PHG9-F1
#
_cell.length_a   1.000
_cell.length_b   1.000
_cell.length_c   1.000
_cell.angle_alpha   90.00
_cell.angle_beta   90.00
_cell.angle_gamma   90.00
#
_symmetry.space_group_name_H-M   'P 1'
#
loop_
_entity.id
_entity.type
_entity.pdbx_description
1 polymer ?
#
loop_
_entity_poly.entity_id
_entity_poly.type
_entity_poly.pdbx_seq_one_letter_code
_entity_poly.pdbx_strand_id
1 'polypeptide(L)'
;MKQYVLFQENVIHIENQDRFLSNEKTPVFWSHQLVERHAAAIYTRGIYLKFLTELVNSTAFKVIEIEKDKVYDLEKHIRYEKPEFTREMFRVHVDLSTGSFKCFCGKFERDGIVCCHILRLFTQFDITHIPDKLIVDRWTISFREKELDKCKKEMVLLTGEDQSHNAVRYSILMSKVGEACLDIS
;
A
#
# COMPACT_ATOMS: atom_id res chain seq x y z
N MET A 1 1.65 -24.41 18.55
CA MET A 1 1.61 -23.09 19.22
C MET A 1 2.84 -22.22 18.96
N LYS A 2 4.08 -22.71 19.16
CA LYS A 2 5.32 -21.91 18.96
C LYS A 2 5.48 -21.26 17.58
N GLN A 3 5.07 -21.95 16.52
CA GLN A 3 5.24 -21.48 15.14
C GLN A 3 4.32 -20.29 14.78
N TYR A 4 3.16 -20.19 15.43
CA TYR A 4 2.23 -19.08 15.26
C TYR A 4 2.75 -17.81 15.95
N VAL A 5 3.30 -17.96 17.15
CA VAL A 5 3.91 -16.86 17.92
C VAL A 5 5.12 -16.29 17.18
N LEU A 6 5.99 -17.14 16.64
CA LEU A 6 7.13 -16.72 15.80
C LEU A 6 6.69 -15.98 14.54
N PHE A 7 5.54 -16.36 13.94
CA PHE A 7 4.99 -15.65 12.80
C PHE A 7 4.48 -14.27 13.19
N GLN A 8 3.80 -14.15 14.34
CA GLN A 8 3.35 -12.86 14.87
C GLN A 8 4.52 -11.96 15.25
N GLU A 9 5.55 -12.49 15.91
CA GLU A 9 6.78 -11.74 16.25
C GLU A 9 7.51 -11.27 14.99
N ASN A 10 7.60 -12.09 13.95
CA ASN A 10 8.17 -11.68 12.66
C ASN A 10 7.32 -10.60 11.97
N VAL A 11 5.99 -10.70 12.00
CA VAL A 11 5.10 -9.66 11.46
C VAL A 11 5.31 -8.35 12.21
N ILE A 12 5.36 -8.38 13.54
CA ILE A 12 5.63 -7.21 14.39
C ILE A 12 7.02 -6.63 14.09
N HIS A 13 8.05 -7.46 13.91
CA HIS A 13 9.39 -7.02 13.55
C HIS A 13 9.43 -6.34 12.18
N ILE A 14 8.79 -6.94 11.16
CA ILE A 14 8.67 -6.36 9.82
C ILE A 14 7.92 -5.03 9.88
N GLU A 15 6.84 -4.95 10.65
CA GLU A 15 6.06 -3.73 10.84
C GLU A 15 6.85 -2.65 11.57
N ASN A 16 7.67 -3.01 12.56
CA ASN A 16 8.56 -2.07 13.26
C ASN A 16 9.70 -1.58 12.37
N GLN A 17 10.25 -2.46 11.54
CA GLN A 17 11.26 -2.09 10.55
C GLN A 17 10.67 -1.18 9.46
N ASP A 18 9.47 -1.49 8.99
CA ASP A 18 8.73 -0.64 8.05
C ASP A 18 8.38 0.72 8.68
N ARG A 19 8.05 0.76 9.99
CA ARG A 19 7.82 2.00 10.76
C ARG A 19 9.09 2.85 10.88
N PHE A 20 10.22 2.24 11.21
CA PHE A 20 11.50 2.93 11.28
C PHE A 20 11.87 3.51 9.90
N LEU A 21 11.71 2.70 8.85
CA LEU A 21 12.02 3.10 7.49
C LEU A 21 11.01 4.10 6.90
N SER A 22 9.74 4.10 7.31
CA SER A 22 8.75 5.10 6.87
C SER A 22 8.97 6.46 7.52
N ASN A 23 9.48 6.49 8.75
CA ASN A 23 9.70 7.73 9.49
C ASN A 23 10.98 8.47 9.05
N GLU A 24 11.99 7.77 8.55
CA GLU A 24 13.29 8.38 8.21
C GLU A 24 13.54 8.64 6.72
N LYS A 25 12.77 8.03 5.78
CA LYS A 25 13.07 8.15 4.34
C LYS A 25 11.87 8.65 3.55
N THR A 26 12.00 9.83 2.96
CA THR A 26 11.10 10.30 1.89
C THR A 26 10.98 9.20 0.83
N PRO A 27 9.76 8.87 0.35
CA PRO A 27 9.58 7.90 -0.71
C PRO A 27 10.44 8.26 -1.92
N VAL A 28 11.28 7.33 -2.36
CA VAL A 28 11.97 7.47 -3.64
C VAL A 28 10.94 7.23 -4.73
N PHE A 29 10.70 8.25 -5.56
CA PHE A 29 9.80 8.15 -6.70
C PHE A 29 10.54 7.55 -7.89
N TRP A 30 9.96 6.53 -8.49
CA TRP A 30 10.50 5.81 -9.64
C TRP A 30 10.01 6.39 -10.97
N SER A 31 8.87 7.09 -10.96
CA SER A 31 8.31 7.75 -12.13
C SER A 31 7.90 9.20 -11.81
N HIS A 32 7.59 9.94 -12.87
CA HIS A 32 6.98 11.27 -12.76
C HIS A 32 5.44 11.23 -12.70
N GLN A 33 4.84 10.03 -12.63
CA GLN A 33 3.38 9.91 -12.64
C GLN A 33 2.79 10.39 -11.32
N LEU A 34 1.80 11.29 -11.39
CA LEU A 34 1.17 11.88 -10.20
C LEU A 34 0.44 10.82 -9.35
N VAL A 35 -0.07 9.75 -9.98
CA VAL A 35 -0.69 8.64 -9.25
C VAL A 35 0.28 7.94 -8.30
N GLU A 36 1.57 7.90 -8.63
CA GLU A 36 2.59 7.35 -7.74
C GLU A 36 2.74 8.19 -6.47
N ARG A 37 2.77 9.52 -6.62
CA ARG A 37 2.83 10.44 -5.48
C ARG A 37 1.60 10.32 -4.60
N HIS A 38 0.43 10.20 -5.22
CA HIS A 38 -0.81 9.97 -4.49
C HIS A 38 -0.78 8.63 -3.73
N ALA A 39 -0.30 7.56 -4.37
CA ALA A 39 -0.13 6.26 -3.72
C ALA A 39 0.82 6.32 -2.52
N ALA A 40 1.95 7.03 -2.66
CA ALA A 40 2.94 7.19 -1.61
C ALA A 40 2.41 7.98 -0.39
N ALA A 41 1.51 8.94 -0.63
CA ALA A 41 0.90 9.75 0.43
C ALA A 41 -0.17 8.98 1.22
N ILE A 42 -0.83 7.99 0.60
CA ILE A 42 -1.97 7.29 1.20
C ILE A 42 -1.56 5.94 1.78
N TYR A 43 -0.78 5.16 1.04
CA TYR A 43 -0.48 3.79 1.40
C TYR A 43 0.66 3.68 2.40
N THR A 44 0.53 2.70 3.30
CA THR A 44 1.68 2.26 4.10
C THR A 44 2.83 1.83 3.19
N ARG A 45 4.07 2.01 3.65
CA ARG A 45 5.30 1.76 2.85
C ARG A 45 5.28 0.42 2.12
N GLY A 46 4.96 -0.67 2.82
CA GLY A 46 4.90 -2.00 2.22
C GLY A 46 3.86 -2.13 1.09
N ILE A 47 2.73 -1.43 1.20
CA ILE A 47 1.70 -1.43 0.15
C ILE A 47 2.10 -0.52 -1.01
N TYR A 48 2.71 0.63 -0.73
CA TYR A 48 3.27 1.51 -1.76
C TYR A 48 4.29 0.77 -2.64
N LEU A 49 5.18 -0.04 -2.07
CA LEU A 49 6.15 -0.83 -2.85
C LEU A 49 5.49 -1.87 -3.76
N LYS A 50 4.39 -2.49 -3.32
CA LYS A 50 3.59 -3.39 -4.16
C LYS A 50 2.91 -2.62 -5.29
N PHE A 51 2.36 -1.45 -4.98
CA PHE A 51 1.77 -0.55 -5.99
C PHE A 51 2.81 -0.14 -7.05
N LEU A 52 4.04 0.22 -6.65
CA LEU A 52 5.12 0.54 -7.59
C LEU A 52 5.44 -0.63 -8.52
N THR A 53 5.46 -1.86 -7.98
CA THR A 53 5.67 -3.06 -8.80
C THR A 53 4.57 -3.19 -9.86
N GLU A 54 3.31 -3.01 -9.48
CA GLU A 54 2.19 -3.01 -10.42
C GLU A 54 2.27 -1.86 -11.44
N LEU A 55 2.73 -0.68 -11.02
CA LEU A 55 2.91 0.48 -11.89
C LEU A 55 3.97 0.22 -12.95
N VAL A 56 5.12 -0.34 -12.56
CA VAL A 56 6.17 -0.74 -13.50
C VAL A 56 5.67 -1.84 -14.44
N ASN A 57 5.00 -2.87 -13.90
CA ASN A 57 4.44 -3.96 -14.70
C ASN A 57 3.39 -3.46 -15.72
N SER A 58 2.69 -2.36 -15.42
CA SER A 58 1.69 -1.78 -16.34
C SER A 58 2.29 -1.36 -17.68
N THR A 59 3.58 -1.00 -17.70
CA THR A 59 4.31 -0.59 -18.91
C THR A 59 4.47 -1.71 -19.93
N ALA A 60 4.29 -2.98 -19.52
CA ALA A 60 4.39 -4.14 -20.39
C ALA A 60 3.14 -4.38 -21.25
N PHE A 61 2.05 -3.64 -21.03
CA PHE A 61 0.76 -3.83 -21.69
C PHE A 61 0.43 -2.69 -22.64
N LYS A 62 -0.16 -3.02 -23.78
CA LYS A 62 -0.82 -2.05 -24.67
C LYS A 62 -2.34 -2.09 -24.47
N VAL A 63 -2.99 -0.98 -24.82
CA VAL A 63 -4.44 -0.79 -24.65
C VAL A 63 -5.12 -0.95 -26.00
N ILE A 64 -6.18 -1.74 -26.05
CA ILE A 64 -7.09 -1.89 -27.18
C ILE A 64 -8.46 -1.41 -26.72
N GLU A 65 -8.95 -0.32 -27.30
CA GLU A 65 -10.30 0.19 -27.04
C GLU A 65 -11.34 -0.67 -27.76
N ILE A 66 -12.24 -1.28 -27.01
CA ILE A 66 -13.34 -2.09 -27.55
C ILE A 66 -14.63 -1.27 -27.58
N GLU A 67 -14.91 -0.59 -26.48
CA GLU A 67 -16.00 0.39 -26.37
C GLU A 67 -15.48 1.59 -25.59
N LYS A 68 -15.51 2.77 -26.24
CA LYS A 68 -15.01 4.01 -25.68
C LYS A 68 -15.56 4.27 -24.28
N ASP A 69 -14.65 4.59 -23.36
CA ASP A 69 -14.89 4.91 -21.96
C ASP A 69 -15.58 3.80 -21.13
N LYS A 70 -15.65 2.57 -21.67
CA LYS A 70 -16.38 1.45 -21.04
C LYS A 70 -15.64 0.12 -21.04
N VAL A 71 -15.05 -0.30 -22.15
CA VAL A 71 -14.45 -1.63 -22.28
C VAL A 71 -13.13 -1.55 -23.02
N TYR A 72 -12.09 -2.08 -22.37
CA TYR A 72 -10.72 -2.09 -22.88
C TYR A 72 -10.09 -3.47 -22.70
N ASP A 73 -9.38 -3.94 -23.71
CA ASP A 73 -8.54 -5.13 -23.63
C ASP A 73 -7.07 -4.72 -23.50
N LEU A 74 -6.39 -5.29 -22.51
CA LEU A 74 -4.99 -5.06 -22.19
C LEU A 74 -4.19 -6.24 -22.71
N GLU A 75 -3.47 -6.04 -23.80
CA GLU A 75 -2.64 -7.07 -24.42
C GLU A 75 -1.18 -6.92 -23.97
N LYS A 76 -0.59 -8.01 -23.50
CA LYS A 76 0.82 -8.06 -23.11
C LYS A 76 1.67 -7.90 -24.37
N HIS A 77 2.50 -6.87 -24.38
CA HIS A 77 3.38 -6.55 -25.51
C HIS A 77 4.85 -6.86 -25.19
N ILE A 78 5.23 -6.84 -23.92
CA ILE A 78 6.60 -7.06 -23.45
C ILE A 78 6.60 -8.11 -22.35
N ARG A 79 7.61 -8.99 -22.34
CA ARG A 79 7.84 -9.89 -21.20
C ARG A 79 8.51 -9.11 -20.07
N TYR A 80 8.02 -9.31 -18.85
CA TYR A 80 8.58 -8.70 -17.64
C TYR A 80 8.88 -9.77 -16.59
N GLU A 81 9.69 -9.41 -15.60
CA GLU A 81 10.16 -10.36 -14.59
C GLU A 81 9.01 -10.82 -13.69
N LYS A 82 8.93 -12.13 -13.42
CA LYS A 82 7.98 -12.77 -12.50
C LYS A 82 6.52 -12.28 -12.68
N PRO A 83 5.92 -12.48 -13.86
CA PRO A 83 4.55 -12.05 -14.09
C PRO A 83 3.61 -12.85 -13.18
N GLU A 84 2.74 -12.14 -12.44
CA GLU A 84 1.68 -12.77 -11.65
C GLU A 84 0.69 -13.53 -12.55
N PHE A 85 0.51 -13.06 -13.79
CA PHE A 85 -0.44 -13.63 -14.73
C PHE A 85 0.23 -14.16 -15.99
N THR A 86 -0.11 -15.41 -16.35
CA THR A 86 0.40 -16.06 -17.56
C THR A 86 -0.36 -15.70 -18.83
N ARG A 87 -1.61 -15.25 -18.71
CA ARG A 87 -2.44 -14.88 -19.87
C ARG A 87 -1.85 -13.68 -20.61
N GLU A 88 -2.12 -13.61 -21.90
CA GLU A 88 -1.64 -12.55 -22.79
C GLU A 88 -2.61 -11.38 -22.89
N MET A 89 -3.88 -11.56 -22.51
CA MET A 89 -4.91 -10.52 -22.64
C MET A 89 -5.82 -10.48 -21.40
N PHE A 90 -6.17 -9.26 -20.98
CA PHE A 90 -7.08 -8.99 -19.86
C PHE A 90 -8.10 -7.94 -20.23
N ARG A 91 -9.38 -8.24 -20.01
CA ARG A 91 -10.45 -7.27 -20.17
C ARG A 91 -10.63 -6.43 -18.90
N VAL A 92 -10.80 -5.13 -19.08
CA VAL A 92 -11.16 -4.18 -18.02
C VAL A 92 -12.44 -3.46 -18.41
N HIS A 93 -13.41 -3.47 -17.51
CA HIS A 93 -14.62 -2.66 -17.60
C HIS A 93 -14.41 -1.39 -16.79
N VAL A 94 -14.80 -0.26 -17.36
CA VAL A 94 -14.59 1.07 -16.84
C VAL A 94 -15.94 1.79 -16.73
N ASP A 95 -16.11 2.52 -15.66
CA ASP A 95 -17.13 3.55 -15.53
C ASP A 95 -16.46 4.78 -14.91
N LEU A 96 -16.05 5.69 -15.79
CA LEU A 96 -15.35 6.92 -15.40
C LEU A 96 -16.21 7.83 -14.54
N SER A 97 -17.54 7.83 -14.76
CA SER A 97 -18.46 8.68 -14.01
C SER A 97 -18.49 8.33 -12.52
N THR A 98 -18.26 7.05 -12.20
CA THR A 98 -18.25 6.56 -10.82
C THR A 98 -16.85 6.16 -10.34
N GLY A 99 -15.80 6.38 -11.14
CA GLY A 99 -14.42 6.00 -10.84
C GLY A 99 -14.22 4.48 -10.68
N SER A 100 -15.04 3.67 -11.34
CA SER A 100 -15.05 2.22 -11.18
C SER A 100 -14.23 1.53 -12.27
N PHE A 101 -13.35 0.63 -11.86
CA PHE A 101 -12.54 -0.21 -12.76
C PHE A 101 -12.64 -1.65 -12.30
N LYS A 102 -13.06 -2.54 -13.20
CA LYS A 102 -13.16 -3.98 -12.93
C LYS A 102 -12.35 -4.77 -13.93
N CYS A 103 -11.24 -5.32 -13.46
CA CYS A 103 -10.35 -6.13 -14.28
C CYS A 103 -10.63 -7.61 -14.12
N PHE A 104 -10.62 -8.35 -15.23
CA PHE A 104 -10.79 -9.80 -15.20
C PHE A 104 -9.69 -10.54 -14.42
N CYS A 105 -8.51 -9.91 -14.21
CA CYS A 105 -7.47 -10.53 -13.40
C CYS A 105 -7.85 -10.66 -11.92
N GLY A 106 -8.86 -9.92 -11.43
CA GLY A 106 -9.42 -10.03 -10.09
C GLY A 106 -8.48 -9.64 -8.94
N LYS A 107 -7.34 -8.99 -9.22
CA LYS A 107 -6.34 -8.69 -8.21
C LYS A 107 -6.86 -7.73 -7.15
N PHE A 108 -7.63 -6.73 -7.54
CA PHE A 108 -8.15 -5.75 -6.58
C PHE A 108 -9.11 -6.42 -5.59
N GLU A 109 -9.98 -7.30 -6.06
CA GLU A 109 -10.91 -8.05 -5.22
C GLU A 109 -10.18 -9.03 -4.28
N ARG A 110 -9.06 -9.63 -4.73
CA ARG A 110 -8.26 -10.54 -3.90
C ARG A 110 -7.38 -9.82 -2.88
N ASP A 111 -6.63 -8.82 -3.35
CA ASP A 111 -5.51 -8.23 -2.61
C ASP A 111 -5.87 -6.85 -2.03
N GLY A 112 -6.86 -6.16 -2.61
CA GLY A 112 -7.16 -4.76 -2.32
C GLY A 112 -6.15 -3.78 -2.91
N ILE A 113 -5.36 -4.22 -3.90
CA ILE A 113 -4.34 -3.42 -4.59
C ILE A 113 -4.68 -3.36 -6.08
N VAL A 114 -4.62 -2.16 -6.66
CA VAL A 114 -4.87 -1.93 -8.08
C VAL A 114 -3.86 -2.71 -8.93
N CYS A 115 -4.33 -3.49 -9.91
CA CYS A 115 -3.44 -4.25 -10.79
C CYS A 115 -2.80 -3.40 -11.89
N CYS A 116 -1.69 -3.91 -12.43
CA CYS A 116 -0.98 -3.36 -13.57
C CYS A 116 -1.90 -3.08 -14.78
N HIS A 117 -2.92 -3.90 -15.03
CA HIS A 117 -3.87 -3.70 -16.12
C HIS A 117 -4.73 -2.43 -15.93
N ILE A 118 -5.21 -2.17 -14.71
CA ILE A 118 -5.98 -0.96 -14.40
C ILE A 118 -5.05 0.25 -14.39
N LEU A 119 -3.83 0.13 -13.84
CA LEU A 119 -2.84 1.21 -13.85
C LEU A 119 -2.41 1.60 -15.26
N ARG A 120 -2.40 0.65 -16.20
CA ARG A 120 -2.17 0.97 -17.62
C ARG A 120 -3.26 1.89 -18.16
N LEU A 121 -4.52 1.67 -17.78
CA LEU A 121 -5.63 2.56 -18.14
C LEU A 121 -5.57 3.90 -17.41
N PHE A 122 -5.02 3.97 -16.20
CA PHE A 122 -4.81 5.28 -15.55
C PHE A 122 -3.87 6.15 -16.37
N THR A 123 -2.84 5.55 -16.96
CA THR A 123 -1.94 6.27 -17.88
C THR A 123 -2.67 6.68 -19.16
N GLN A 124 -3.58 5.84 -19.69
CA GLN A 124 -4.36 6.15 -20.89
C GLN A 124 -5.39 7.27 -20.68
N PHE A 125 -5.94 7.38 -19.48
CA PHE A 125 -6.96 8.38 -19.12
C PHE A 125 -6.42 9.58 -18.35
N ASP A 126 -5.09 9.72 -18.26
CA ASP A 126 -4.43 10.77 -17.49
C ASP A 126 -4.93 10.88 -16.04
N ILE A 127 -5.24 9.74 -15.42
CA ILE A 127 -5.70 9.67 -14.03
C ILE A 127 -4.52 9.94 -13.11
N THR A 128 -4.58 11.07 -12.40
CA THR A 128 -3.51 11.54 -11.51
C THR A 128 -3.68 11.08 -10.06
N HIS A 129 -4.88 10.62 -9.69
CA HIS A 129 -5.23 10.19 -8.33
C HIS A 129 -5.97 8.85 -8.39
N ILE A 130 -5.67 7.97 -7.44
CA ILE A 130 -6.37 6.69 -7.31
C ILE A 130 -7.82 6.99 -6.88
N PRO A 131 -8.84 6.54 -7.64
CA PRO A 131 -10.24 6.68 -7.24
C PRO A 131 -10.49 6.04 -5.87
N ASP A 132 -11.31 6.67 -5.02
CA ASP A 132 -11.56 6.20 -3.65
C ASP A 132 -12.07 4.76 -3.60
N LYS A 133 -12.86 4.33 -4.59
CA LYS A 133 -13.36 2.94 -4.71
C LYS A 133 -12.25 1.90 -4.89
N LEU A 134 -11.07 2.34 -5.30
CA LEU A 134 -9.88 1.53 -5.50
C LEU A 134 -8.87 1.66 -4.35
N ILE A 135 -9.29 2.25 -3.23
CA ILE A 135 -8.52 2.37 -1.99
C ILE A 135 -9.20 1.52 -0.93
N VAL A 136 -8.44 0.63 -0.29
CA VAL A 136 -8.91 -0.17 0.84
C VAL A 136 -8.32 0.39 2.13
N ASP A 137 -9.17 0.78 3.08
CA ASP A 137 -8.78 1.46 4.33
C ASP A 137 -7.63 0.78 5.05
N ARG A 138 -7.65 -0.56 5.19
CA ARG A 138 -6.63 -1.34 5.91
C ARG A 138 -5.20 -1.14 5.39
N TRP A 139 -5.06 -0.66 4.15
CA TRP A 139 -3.78 -0.42 3.50
C TRP A 139 -3.26 1.01 3.67
N THR A 140 -4.08 1.90 4.21
CA THR A 140 -3.75 3.32 4.36
C THR A 140 -2.94 3.59 5.62
N ILE A 141 -2.10 4.64 5.58
CA ILE A 141 -1.35 5.13 6.74
C ILE A 141 -2.33 5.53 7.85
N SER A 142 -3.39 6.26 7.49
CA SER A 142 -4.38 6.76 8.44
C SER A 142 -5.07 5.65 9.23
N PHE A 143 -5.36 4.51 8.59
CA PHE A 143 -5.92 3.35 9.28
C PHE A 143 -4.92 2.75 10.26
N ARG A 144 -3.66 2.57 9.83
CA ARG A 144 -2.59 2.06 10.70
C ARG A 144 -2.39 2.95 11.92
N GLU A 145 -2.39 4.26 11.76
CA GLU A 145 -2.26 5.22 12.87
C GLU A 145 -3.42 5.12 13.86
N LYS A 146 -4.65 5.03 13.37
CA LYS A 146 -5.84 4.81 14.20
C LYS A 146 -5.75 3.52 15.01
N GLU A 147 -5.33 2.42 14.38
CA GLU A 147 -5.16 1.13 15.07
C GLU A 147 -4.04 1.19 16.11
N LEU A 148 -2.92 1.85 15.81
CA LEU A 148 -1.83 2.06 16.77
C LEU A 148 -2.30 2.86 17.99
N ASP A 149 -3.08 3.92 17.78
CA ASP A 149 -3.60 4.74 18.87
C ASP A 149 -4.63 3.99 19.72
N LYS A 150 -5.42 3.11 19.10
CA LYS A 150 -6.30 2.19 19.83
C LYS A 150 -5.51 1.22 20.71
N CYS A 151 -4.49 0.57 20.16
CA CYS A 151 -3.61 -0.34 20.90
C CYS A 151 -2.89 0.37 22.06
N LYS A 152 -2.40 1.60 21.86
CA LYS A 152 -1.77 2.39 22.94
C LYS A 152 -2.75 2.63 24.09
N LYS A 153 -4.00 3.02 23.79
CA LYS A 153 -5.03 3.25 24.80
C LYS A 153 -5.36 1.98 25.58
N GLU A 154 -5.47 0.84 24.89
CA GLU A 154 -5.70 -0.47 25.53
C GLU A 154 -4.52 -0.88 26.42
N MET A 155 -3.26 -0.67 26.00
CA MET A 155 -2.09 -0.94 26.84
C MET A 155 -2.02 -0.04 28.08
N VAL A 156 -2.39 1.24 27.98
CA VAL A 156 -2.46 2.15 29.14
C VAL A 156 -3.52 1.69 30.15
N LEU A 157 -4.66 1.20 29.67
CA LEU A 157 -5.71 0.66 30.54
C LEU A 157 -5.26 -0.64 31.24
N LEU A 158 -4.58 -1.55 30.54
CA LEU A 158 -4.08 -2.81 31.09
C LEU A 158 -2.90 -2.63 32.07
N THR A 159 -2.03 -1.64 31.82
CA THR A 159 -0.92 -1.30 32.72
C THR A 159 -1.34 -0.45 33.92
N GLY A 160 -2.60 0.02 33.95
CA GLY A 160 -3.22 0.63 35.12
C GLY A 160 -3.42 -0.34 36.29
N GLU A 161 -3.31 -1.66 36.07
CA GLU A 161 -3.47 -2.69 37.10
C GLU A 161 -2.17 -3.41 37.52
N ASP A 162 -1.04 -3.22 36.82
CA ASP A 162 0.25 -3.80 37.24
C ASP A 162 1.42 -2.82 37.11
N GLN A 163 1.86 -2.30 38.26
CA GLN A 163 2.91 -1.30 38.39
C GLN A 163 4.31 -1.92 38.25
N SER A 164 4.74 -2.26 37.02
CA SER A 164 6.18 -2.35 36.74
C SER A 164 6.71 -1.00 36.29
N HIS A 165 7.16 -0.22 37.27
CA HIS A 165 7.73 1.13 37.13
C HIS A 165 8.89 1.22 36.12
N ASN A 166 9.45 0.07 35.70
CA ASN A 166 10.53 -0.05 34.72
C ASN A 166 10.04 -0.06 33.26
N ALA A 167 8.90 -0.69 32.95
CA ALA A 167 8.37 -0.73 31.59
C ALA A 167 7.88 0.66 31.15
N VAL A 168 7.23 1.40 32.07
CA VAL A 168 6.80 2.78 31.87
C VAL A 168 8.02 3.68 31.63
N ARG A 169 9.06 3.56 32.46
CA ARG A 169 10.31 4.31 32.26
C ARG A 169 10.97 4.02 30.93
N TYR A 170 11.04 2.75 30.52
CA TYR A 170 11.61 2.37 29.23
C TYR A 170 10.79 2.96 28.07
N SER A 171 9.46 2.88 28.12
CA SER A 171 8.59 3.44 27.08
C SER A 171 8.70 4.98 26.95
N ILE A 172 8.77 5.69 28.08
CA ILE A 172 8.96 7.15 28.11
C ILE A 172 10.36 7.51 27.60
N LEU A 173 11.39 6.75 27.98
CA LEU A 173 12.77 6.97 27.52
C LEU A 173 12.86 6.80 26.00
N MET A 174 12.28 5.74 25.45
CA MET A 174 12.32 5.47 24.01
C MET A 174 11.51 6.49 23.20
N SER A 175 10.42 7.03 23.74
CA SER A 175 9.67 8.14 23.11
C SER A 175 10.49 9.43 23.07
N LYS A 176 11.17 9.78 24.18
CA LYS A 176 12.03 10.97 24.26
C LYS A 176 13.29 10.86 23.40
N VAL A 177 13.83 9.65 23.25
CA VAL A 177 14.97 9.41 22.34
C VAL A 177 14.55 9.60 20.88
N GLY A 178 13.33 9.19 20.51
CA GLY A 178 12.79 9.46 19.17
C GLY A 178 12.61 10.94 18.87
N GLU A 179 12.17 11.74 19.86
CA GLU A 179 12.04 13.20 19.73
C GLU A 179 13.41 13.89 19.65
N ALA A 180 14.38 13.49 20.48
CA ALA A 180 15.72 14.08 20.49
C ALA A 180 16.54 13.79 19.21
N CYS A 181 16.24 12.70 18.50
CA CYS A 181 16.87 12.40 17.21
C CYS A 181 16.35 13.26 16.05
N LEU A 182 15.17 13.87 16.18
CA LEU A 182 14.62 14.79 15.16
C LEU A 182 15.29 16.17 15.22
N ASP A 183 15.82 16.56 16.38
CA ASP A 183 16.47 17.87 16.60
C ASP A 183 17.96 17.91 16.20
N ILE A 184 18.51 16.82 15.67
CA ILE A 184 19.93 16.69 15.28
C ILE A 184 20.10 16.53 13.75
N SER A 185 19.02 16.58 12.96
CA SER A 185 19.10 16.58 11.48
C SER A 185 19.05 17.97 10.87
#